data_AF-A0A8T0NTE7-F1
#
_entry.id   AF-A0A8T0NTE7-F1
#
_cell.length_a   1.000
_cell.length_b   1.000
_cell.length_c   1.000
_cell.angle_alpha   90.00
_cell.angle_beta   90.00
_cell.angle_gamma   90.00
#
_symmetry.space_group_name_H-M   'P 1'
#
loop_
_entity.id
_entity.type
_entity.pdbx_description
1 polymer ?
#
loop_
_entity_poly.entity_id
_entity_poly.type
_entity_poly.pdbx_seq_one_letter_code
_entity_poly.pdbx_strand_id
1 'polypeptide(L)'
;MSPMDESQRLDLLQFASRPAAPVPSNPIAICLSRLTTDEKLQGAFAPFGRLLEAKVVTDRVSGRSKGFGFVRYATIDEAEKARQEMNAKFLDGWVIFVDPAKPRQPKPAPQQDTRSSHAGFTTNKTVGWCG
;
A
#
# COMPACT_ATOMS: atom_id res chain seq x y z
N MET A 1 -18.08 7.12 -55.25
CA MET A 1 -17.89 5.93 -54.39
C MET A 1 -16.41 5.59 -54.39
N SER A 2 -15.69 5.97 -53.34
CA SER A 2 -14.31 5.49 -53.11
C SER A 2 -14.36 4.42 -52.03
N PRO A 3 -13.80 3.21 -52.25
CA PRO A 3 -13.70 2.20 -51.22
C PRO A 3 -12.73 2.68 -50.14
N MET A 4 -13.21 2.78 -48.90
CA MET A 4 -12.41 3.25 -47.77
C MET A 4 -11.47 2.14 -47.33
N ASP A 5 -10.19 2.46 -47.39
CA ASP A 5 -9.02 1.59 -47.24
C ASP A 5 -9.08 0.72 -45.97
N GLU A 6 -8.98 -0.60 -46.18
CA GLU A 6 -9.10 -1.68 -45.18
C GLU A 6 -7.91 -1.74 -44.21
N SER A 7 -7.01 -0.75 -44.23
CA SER A 7 -5.82 -0.69 -43.38
C SER A 7 -6.06 -0.03 -42.01
N GLN A 8 -7.16 0.70 -41.81
CA GLN A 8 -7.46 1.40 -40.54
C GLN A 8 -8.11 0.49 -39.47
N ARG A 9 -8.49 -0.75 -39.82
CA ARG A 9 -9.08 -1.71 -38.88
C ARG A 9 -8.06 -2.52 -38.09
N LEU A 10 -6.81 -2.60 -38.57
CA LEU A 10 -5.80 -3.44 -37.91
C LEU A 10 -4.96 -2.68 -36.87
N ASP A 11 -4.97 -1.34 -36.87
CA ASP A 11 -4.29 -0.54 -35.84
C ASP A 11 -5.04 -0.54 -34.50
N LEU A 12 -6.37 -0.72 -34.53
CA LEU A 12 -7.21 -0.74 -33.33
C LEU A 12 -7.10 -2.03 -32.49
N LEU A 13 -6.38 -3.04 -32.99
CA LEU A 13 -6.10 -4.29 -32.28
C LEU A 13 -4.70 -4.34 -31.66
N GLN A 14 -3.83 -3.36 -31.94
CA GLN A 14 -2.44 -3.39 -31.47
C GLN A 14 -2.25 -2.75 -30.08
N PHE A 15 -3.19 -1.92 -29.62
CA PHE A 15 -3.17 -1.32 -28.27
C PHE A 15 -3.82 -2.17 -27.16
N ALA A 16 -4.33 -3.36 -27.50
CA ALA A 16 -5.07 -4.21 -26.55
C ALA A 16 -4.18 -5.09 -25.65
N SER A 17 -2.85 -4.94 -25.68
CA SER A 17 -2.01 -5.47 -24.60
C SER A 17 -1.97 -4.46 -23.46
N ARG A 18 -3.09 -4.32 -22.72
CA ARG A 18 -3.01 -3.81 -21.34
C ARG A 18 -2.02 -4.74 -20.62
N PRO A 19 -0.80 -4.32 -20.24
CA PRO A 19 -0.03 -5.15 -19.35
C PRO A 19 -0.89 -5.26 -18.09
N ALA A 20 -1.34 -6.46 -17.76
CA ALA A 20 -1.95 -6.73 -16.48
C ALA A 20 -0.98 -6.16 -15.44
N ALA A 21 -1.38 -5.09 -14.74
CA ALA A 21 -0.57 -4.56 -13.67
C ALA A 21 -0.27 -5.75 -12.77
N PRO A 22 1.00 -6.14 -12.60
CA PRO A 22 1.32 -7.32 -11.80
C PRO A 22 0.69 -7.10 -10.44
N VAL A 23 -0.22 -7.98 -10.04
CA VAL A 23 -0.93 -7.87 -8.76
C VAL A 23 0.15 -7.76 -7.68
N PRO A 24 0.31 -6.57 -7.07
CA PRO A 24 1.54 -6.32 -6.37
C PRO A 24 1.48 -7.05 -5.02
N SER A 25 2.53 -7.79 -4.69
CA SER A 25 2.53 -8.67 -3.51
C SER A 25 2.23 -7.90 -2.22
N ASN A 26 1.74 -8.60 -1.19
CA ASN A 26 1.53 -7.99 0.10
C ASN A 26 2.87 -7.50 0.65
N PRO A 27 2.96 -6.25 1.15
CA PRO A 27 4.19 -5.77 1.74
C PRO A 27 4.55 -6.63 2.96
N ILE A 28 5.85 -6.69 3.26
CA ILE A 28 6.39 -7.26 4.50
C ILE A 28 6.83 -6.11 5.40
N ALA A 29 6.57 -6.25 6.69
CA ALA A 29 7.00 -5.33 7.73
C ALA A 29 8.27 -5.86 8.37
N ILE A 30 9.26 -5.00 8.54
CA ILE A 30 10.55 -5.35 9.10
C ILE A 30 10.73 -4.55 10.38
N CYS A 31 11.07 -5.21 11.49
CA CYS A 31 11.50 -4.59 12.74
C CYS A 31 13.02 -4.43 12.66
N LEU A 32 13.54 -3.21 12.79
CA LEU A 32 14.95 -2.86 12.59
C LEU A 32 15.43 -1.78 13.57
N SER A 33 16.75 -1.63 13.69
CA SER A 33 17.33 -0.66 14.61
C SER A 33 16.89 0.75 14.26
N ARG A 34 16.76 1.61 15.28
CA ARG A 34 16.41 3.03 15.10
C ARG A 34 17.44 3.80 14.28
N LEU A 35 18.63 3.22 14.08
CA LEU A 35 19.74 3.78 13.30
C LEU A 35 19.78 3.30 11.85
N THR A 36 18.97 2.29 11.49
CA THR A 36 18.99 1.73 10.14
C THR A 36 18.19 2.63 9.19
N THR A 37 18.80 2.96 8.05
CA THR A 37 18.22 3.80 6.99
C THR A 37 17.54 2.97 5.91
N ASP A 38 16.76 3.62 5.05
CA ASP A 38 16.16 3.01 3.87
C ASP A 38 17.21 2.41 2.92
N GLU A 39 18.37 3.07 2.75
CA GLU A 39 19.47 2.57 1.94
C GLU A 39 20.01 1.23 2.46
N LYS A 40 20.22 1.11 3.78
CA LYS A 40 20.68 -0.14 4.40
C LYS A 40 19.66 -1.24 4.28
N LEU A 41 18.38 -0.91 4.50
CA LEU A 41 17.27 -1.83 4.30
C LEU A 41 17.23 -2.32 2.84
N GLN A 42 17.33 -1.40 1.88
CA GLN A 42 17.32 -1.74 0.46
C GLN A 42 18.51 -2.62 0.10
N GLY A 43 19.72 -2.29 0.54
CA GLY A 43 20.93 -3.08 0.28
C GLY A 43 20.88 -4.47 0.91
N ALA A 44 20.34 -4.58 2.11
CA ALA A 44 20.16 -5.87 2.78
C ALA A 44 19.12 -6.74 2.09
N PHE A 45 18.06 -6.16 1.53
CA PHE A 45 16.96 -6.89 0.90
C PHE A 45 17.12 -7.10 -0.62
N ALA A 46 17.97 -6.32 -1.29
CA ALA A 46 18.27 -6.42 -2.72
C ALA A 46 18.72 -7.81 -3.21
N PRO A 47 19.55 -8.59 -2.49
CA PRO A 47 19.98 -9.91 -2.98
C PRO A 47 18.89 -10.98 -2.94
N PHE A 48 17.78 -10.75 -2.23
CA PHE A 48 16.72 -11.77 -2.09
C PHE A 48 15.65 -11.72 -3.17
N GLY A 49 15.51 -10.57 -3.86
CA GLY A 49 14.54 -10.44 -4.95
C GLY A 49 14.39 -9.00 -5.46
N ARG A 50 13.48 -8.83 -6.43
CA ARG A 50 13.19 -7.52 -7.02
C ARG A 50 12.27 -6.68 -6.12
N LEU A 51 12.87 -5.72 -5.44
CA LEU A 51 12.19 -4.73 -4.60
C LEU A 51 11.37 -3.76 -5.48
N LEU A 52 10.07 -3.66 -5.22
CA LEU A 52 9.20 -2.63 -5.78
C LEU A 52 9.21 -1.37 -4.91
N GLU A 53 9.19 -1.53 -3.59
CA GLU A 53 9.14 -0.43 -2.64
C GLU A 53 9.90 -0.80 -1.36
N ALA A 54 10.68 0.13 -0.82
CA ALA A 54 11.44 -0.06 0.41
C ALA A 54 11.42 1.26 1.18
N LYS A 55 10.79 1.28 2.36
CA LYS A 55 10.65 2.51 3.13
C LYS A 55 10.68 2.27 4.63
N VAL A 56 11.56 3.00 5.33
CA VAL A 56 11.61 3.00 6.79
C VAL A 56 10.57 3.97 7.34
N VAL A 57 9.83 3.53 8.35
CA VAL A 57 8.83 4.34 9.05
C VAL A 57 9.54 5.14 10.14
N THR A 58 9.67 6.42 9.88
CA THR A 58 10.12 7.40 10.87
C THR A 58 8.94 8.14 11.47
N ASP A 59 9.00 8.38 12.78
CA ASP A 59 8.02 9.20 13.45
C ASP A 59 8.29 10.67 13.11
N ARG A 60 7.35 11.32 12.40
CA ARG A 60 7.52 12.70 11.94
C ARG A 60 7.45 13.74 13.05
N VAL A 61 6.90 13.38 14.22
CA VAL A 61 6.72 14.32 15.34
C VAL A 61 7.97 14.37 16.20
N SER A 62 8.54 13.20 16.50
CA SER A 62 9.76 13.10 17.30
C SER A 62 11.04 13.08 16.46
N GLY A 63 10.93 12.93 15.13
CA GLY A 63 12.07 12.72 14.23
C GLY A 63 12.79 11.39 14.47
N ARG A 64 12.28 10.53 15.35
CA ARG A 64 12.91 9.26 15.71
C ARG A 64 12.33 8.14 14.85
N SER A 65 13.22 7.31 14.30
CA SER A 65 12.81 6.07 13.62
C SER A 65 12.00 5.20 14.58
N LYS A 66 10.83 4.72 14.16
CA LYS A 66 10.06 3.77 14.98
C LYS A 66 10.74 2.41 15.09
N GLY A 67 11.80 2.19 14.31
CA GLY A 67 12.47 0.90 14.21
C GLY A 67 11.65 -0.10 13.42
N PHE A 68 10.84 0.38 12.47
CA PHE A 68 10.10 -0.48 11.55
C PHE A 68 10.18 0.07 10.13
N GLY A 69 10.19 -0.82 9.15
CA GLY A 69 10.14 -0.50 7.73
C GLY A 69 9.18 -1.41 6.99
N PHE A 70 8.81 -1.01 5.78
CA PHE A 70 8.01 -1.82 4.87
C PHE A 70 8.77 -2.06 3.58
N VAL A 71 8.74 -3.30 3.13
CA VAL A 71 9.32 -3.71 1.86
C VAL A 71 8.25 -4.40 1.04
N ARG A 72 8.24 -4.13 -0.27
CA ARG A 72 7.35 -4.77 -1.23
C ARG A 72 8.18 -5.38 -2.33
N TYR A 73 7.88 -6.63 -2.67
CA TYR A 73 8.54 -7.37 -3.75
C TYR A 73 7.67 -7.48 -5.00
N ALA A 74 8.29 -7.80 -6.12
CA ALA A 74 7.57 -8.07 -7.37
C ALA A 74 6.74 -9.35 -7.26
N THR A 75 7.24 -10.36 -6.54
CA THR A 75 6.57 -11.65 -6.35
C THR A 75 6.36 -11.99 -4.88
N ILE A 76 5.46 -12.94 -4.61
CA ILE A 76 5.21 -13.43 -3.25
C ILE A 76 6.33 -14.38 -2.81
N ASP A 77 6.84 -15.21 -3.73
CA ASP A 77 7.96 -16.13 -3.48
C ASP A 77 9.22 -15.41 -2.98
N GLU A 78 9.60 -14.29 -3.63
CA GLU A 78 10.72 -13.45 -3.18
C GLU A 78 10.48 -12.88 -1.78
N ALA A 79 9.24 -12.45 -1.49
CA ALA A 79 8.88 -11.92 -0.19
C ALA A 79 8.95 -12.98 0.91
N GLU A 80 8.48 -14.21 0.64
CA GLU A 80 8.57 -15.31 1.60
C GLU A 80 10.01 -15.76 1.81
N LYS A 81 10.82 -15.81 0.75
CA LYS A 81 12.24 -16.16 0.85
C LYS A 81 13.00 -15.12 1.68
N ALA A 82 12.80 -13.84 1.40
CA ALA A 82 13.37 -12.76 2.19
C ALA A 82 12.89 -12.82 3.64
N ARG A 83 11.61 -13.13 3.88
CA ARG A 83 11.07 -13.33 5.23
C ARG A 83 11.82 -14.43 5.96
N GLN A 84 11.88 -15.63 5.39
CA GLN A 84 12.50 -16.78 6.05
C GLN A 84 13.99 -16.55 6.31
N GLU A 85 14.68 -15.95 5.35
CA GLU A 85 16.14 -15.80 5.40
C GLU A 85 16.60 -14.60 6.23
N MET A 86 15.79 -13.54 6.34
CA MET A 86 16.13 -12.33 7.12
C MET A 86 15.43 -12.26 8.47
N ASN A 87 14.42 -13.08 8.73
CA ASN A 87 13.79 -13.13 10.04
C ASN A 87 14.77 -13.64 11.10
N ALA A 88 14.86 -12.92 12.21
CA ALA A 88 15.78 -13.16 13.32
C ALA A 88 17.28 -13.04 12.96
N LYS A 89 17.65 -12.33 11.89
CA LYS A 89 19.06 -12.02 11.59
C LYS A 89 19.57 -10.78 12.33
N PHE A 90 20.89 -10.68 12.50
CA PHE A 90 21.52 -9.49 13.08
C PHE A 90 21.86 -8.48 11.98
N LEU A 91 21.29 -7.28 12.05
CA LEU A 91 21.59 -6.14 11.19
C LEU A 91 21.95 -4.94 12.07
N ASP A 92 23.10 -4.30 11.80
CA ASP A 92 23.59 -3.15 12.58
C ASP A 92 23.65 -3.41 14.11
N GLY A 93 23.96 -4.64 14.52
CA GLY A 93 24.01 -5.03 15.94
C GLY A 93 22.64 -5.24 16.60
N TRP A 94 21.56 -5.32 15.81
CA TRP A 94 20.22 -5.56 16.31
C TRP A 94 19.55 -6.71 15.56
N VAL A 95 18.73 -7.50 16.27
CA VAL A 95 17.97 -8.57 15.63
C VAL A 95 16.82 -7.96 14.85
N ILE A 96 16.76 -8.24 13.55
CA ILE A 96 15.67 -7.85 12.68
C ILE A 96 14.61 -8.95 12.63
N PHE A 97 13.35 -8.56 12.59
CA PHE A 97 12.22 -9.48 12.42
C PHE A 97 11.49 -9.11 11.14
N VAL A 98 11.14 -10.11 10.36
CA VAL A 98 10.43 -9.90 9.10
C VAL A 98 9.11 -10.62 9.19
N ASP A 99 8.03 -9.85 9.19
CA ASP A 99 6.67 -10.35 9.27
C ASP A 99 5.87 -9.91 8.04
N PRO A 100 4.87 -10.69 7.60
CA PRO A 100 3.93 -10.23 6.60
C PRO A 100 3.25 -8.95 7.11
N ALA A 101 3.34 -7.85 6.36
CA ALA A 101 2.69 -6.63 6.77
C ALA A 101 1.18 -6.85 6.68
N LYS A 102 0.47 -6.53 7.76
CA LYS A 102 -0.99 -6.51 7.71
C LYS A 102 -1.39 -5.47 6.66
N PRO A 103 -2.18 -5.82 5.64
CA PRO A 103 -2.71 -4.84 4.71
C PRO A 103 -3.47 -3.83 5.56
N ARG A 104 -2.99 -2.58 5.60
CA ARG A 104 -3.82 -1.50 6.10
C ARG A 104 -5.00 -1.47 5.16
N GLN A 105 -6.18 -1.83 5.66
CA GLN A 105 -7.39 -1.67 4.87
C GLN A 105 -7.39 -0.24 4.34
N PRO A 106 -7.66 -0.02 3.04
CA PRO A 106 -7.88 1.32 2.55
C PRO A 106 -8.97 1.90 3.44
N LYS A 107 -8.64 2.90 4.25
CA LYS A 107 -9.61 3.59 5.08
C LYS A 107 -10.72 3.98 4.11
N PRO A 108 -11.97 3.48 4.25
CA PRO A 108 -13.05 3.89 3.37
C PRO A 108 -13.03 5.41 3.37
N ALA A 109 -13.02 6.00 2.17
CA ALA A 109 -12.95 7.44 1.99
C ALA A 109 -13.90 8.10 3.00
N PRO A 110 -13.51 9.20 3.68
CA PRO A 110 -14.40 9.87 4.61
C PRO A 110 -15.67 10.20 3.83
N GLN A 111 -16.71 9.40 4.04
CA GLN A 111 -18.03 9.64 3.50
C GLN A 111 -18.42 10.93 4.20
N GLN A 112 -18.36 12.04 3.46
CA GLN A 112 -18.83 13.32 3.92
C GLN A 112 -20.30 13.10 4.25
N ASP A 113 -20.59 12.91 5.53
CA ASP A 113 -21.92 13.05 6.09
C ASP A 113 -22.32 14.51 5.87
N THR A 114 -22.84 14.81 4.68
CA THR A 114 -23.64 16.01 4.43
C THR A 114 -24.96 15.83 5.15
N ARG A 115 -24.92 15.85 6.48
CA ARG A 115 -26.10 15.96 7.33
C ARG A 115 -25.88 17.12 8.27
N SER A 116 -26.42 18.26 7.86
CA SER A 116 -27.14 19.25 8.66
C SER A 116 -27.08 20.57 7.88
N SER A 117 -28.14 21.32 7.61
CA SER A 117 -29.53 21.30 8.10
C SER A 117 -30.12 22.62 7.60
N HIS A 118 -31.26 22.63 6.90
CA HIS A 118 -32.24 23.73 6.99
C HIS A 118 -33.61 23.31 6.43
N ALA A 119 -34.53 23.06 7.36
CA ALA A 119 -35.94 23.42 7.33
C ALA A 119 -36.79 23.03 6.10
N GLY A 120 -37.17 21.76 6.02
CA GLY A 120 -38.42 21.33 5.36
C GLY A 120 -39.56 21.31 6.38
N PHE A 121 -40.31 22.40 6.47
CA PHE A 121 -41.49 22.54 7.31
C PHE A 121 -42.64 21.72 6.69
N THR A 122 -43.08 20.62 7.32
CA THR A 122 -44.48 20.18 7.26
C THR A 122 -44.79 19.14 8.35
N THR A 123 -45.70 19.51 9.27
CA THR A 123 -46.89 18.72 9.68
C THR A 123 -46.62 17.29 10.21
N ASN A 124 -46.95 16.85 11.43
CA ASN A 124 -47.85 17.34 12.49
C ASN A 124 -47.78 16.37 13.69
N LYS A 125 -48.23 16.86 14.85
CA LYS A 125 -48.71 16.15 16.06
C LYS A 125 -47.67 15.46 16.95
N THR A 126 -47.73 15.46 18.29
CA THR A 126 -48.49 16.15 19.36
C THR A 126 -47.95 15.51 20.66
N VAL A 127 -47.72 16.31 21.71
CA VAL A 127 -47.39 15.97 23.13
C VAL A 127 -46.09 15.18 23.38
N GLY A 128 -45.20 15.53 24.29
CA GLY A 128 -45.34 16.21 25.57
C GLY A 128 -44.92 15.24 26.68
N TRP A 129 -43.70 15.42 27.23
CA TRP A 129 -43.24 15.03 28.59
C TRP A 129 -41.71 15.20 28.69
N CYS A 130 -41.24 16.18 29.47
CA CYS A 130 -40.70 16.03 30.84
C CYS A 130 -39.20 15.64 30.83
N GLY A 131 -38.27 16.39 31.44
CA GLY A 131 -38.35 17.59 32.27
C GLY A 131 -36.95 18.17 32.49
#